data_AF-A0A1B7HGL3-F1
#
_entry.id   AF-A0A1B7HGL3-F1
#
_cell.length_a   1.000
_cell.length_b   1.000
_cell.length_c   1.000
_cell.angle_alpha   90.00
_cell.angle_beta   90.00
_cell.angle_gamma   90.00
#
_symmetry.space_group_name_H-M   'P 1'
#
loop_
_entity.id
_entity.type
_entity.pdbx_description
1 polymer ?
#
loop_
_entity_poly.entity_id
_entity_poly.type
_entity_poly.pdbx_seq_one_letter_code
_entity_poly.pdbx_strand_id
1 'polypeptide(L)'
;MNKQQGFTLIELMVVIGIIAILSAIGIPTYQNYLRKAALTDVLQTFLPYRTAIELCAIERGGISECDAGSNSIPSPKTTRYVSSMSIEKGAVTLAGQESLNGLTISLSPRWSDVEGVEGWSRTCSTVSNNSLQQTCEEVFRFDNKQAGN
;
A
#
# COMPACT_ATOMS: atom_id res chain seq x y z
N MET A 1 -5.13 -44.45 -44.11
CA MET A 1 -5.11 -42.97 -44.18
C MET A 1 -5.99 -42.43 -43.08
N ASN A 2 -5.41 -41.94 -41.98
CA ASN A 2 -6.17 -41.27 -40.93
C ASN A 2 -6.63 -39.90 -41.46
N LYS A 3 -7.93 -39.69 -41.62
CA LYS A 3 -8.49 -38.38 -41.95
C LYS A 3 -8.27 -37.47 -40.76
N GLN A 4 -7.39 -36.49 -40.92
CA GLN A 4 -7.14 -35.46 -39.93
C GLN A 4 -8.40 -34.57 -39.86
N GLN A 5 -9.20 -34.72 -38.79
CA GLN A 5 -10.33 -33.84 -38.52
C GLN A 5 -9.78 -32.52 -37.99
N GLY A 6 -9.81 -31.47 -38.81
CA GLY A 6 -9.44 -30.13 -38.39
C GLY A 6 -10.56 -29.47 -37.59
N PHE A 7 -10.18 -28.57 -36.68
CA PHE A 7 -11.12 -27.68 -35.98
C PHE A 7 -11.86 -26.77 -36.97
N THR A 8 -13.14 -26.53 -36.71
CA THR A 8 -13.93 -25.61 -37.54
C THR A 8 -13.68 -24.16 -37.13
N LEU A 9 -13.78 -23.24 -38.09
CA LEU A 9 -13.62 -21.80 -37.83
C LEU A 9 -14.69 -21.28 -36.86
N ILE A 10 -15.89 -21.88 -36.88
CA ILE A 10 -16.99 -21.51 -35.97
C ILE A 10 -16.72 -21.95 -34.53
N GLU A 11 -16.13 -23.13 -34.29
CA GLU A 11 -15.71 -23.55 -32.95
C GLU A 11 -14.70 -22.59 -32.36
N LEU A 12 -13.73 -22.15 -33.17
CA LEU A 12 -12.72 -21.20 -32.74
C LEU A 12 -13.33 -19.83 -32.40
N MET A 13 -14.31 -19.36 -33.17
CA MET A 13 -15.01 -18.10 -32.89
C MET A 13 -15.82 -18.14 -31.59
N VAL A 14 -16.50 -19.25 -31.29
CA VAL A 14 -17.25 -19.41 -30.04
C VAL A 14 -16.30 -19.41 -28.84
N VAL A 15 -15.16 -20.10 -28.94
CA VAL A 15 -14.14 -20.13 -27.87
C VAL A 15 -13.59 -18.73 -27.59
N ILE A 16 -13.26 -17.96 -28.63
CA ILE A 16 -12.80 -16.57 -28.46
C ILE A 16 -13.88 -15.72 -27.78
N GLY A 17 -15.15 -15.89 -28.15
CA GLY A 17 -16.27 -15.20 -27.52
C GLY A 17 -16.36 -15.46 -26.02
N ILE A 18 -16.23 -16.72 -25.60
CA ILE A 18 -16.24 -17.10 -24.18
C ILE A 18 -15.03 -16.51 -23.44
N ILE A 19 -13.82 -16.60 -24.02
CA ILE A 19 -12.60 -16.04 -23.40
C ILE A 19 -12.71 -14.52 -23.24
N ALA A 20 -13.31 -13.81 -24.20
CA ALA A 20 -13.50 -12.37 -24.13
C ALA A 20 -14.39 -11.96 -22.95
N ILE A 21 -15.51 -12.66 -22.73
CA ILE A 21 -16.43 -12.38 -21.62
C ILE A 21 -15.75 -12.66 -20.28
N LEU A 22 -15.08 -13.81 -20.14
CA LEU A 22 -14.39 -14.17 -18.89
C LEU A 22 -13.25 -13.20 -18.56
N SER A 23 -12.49 -12.77 -19.58
CA SER A 23 -11.35 -11.86 -19.40
C SER A 23 -11.80 -10.46 -18.96
N ALA A 24 -12.92 -9.96 -19.50
CA ALA A 24 -13.46 -8.65 -19.14
C ALA A 24 -13.77 -8.51 -17.64
N ILE A 25 -14.21 -9.59 -16.99
CA ILE A 25 -14.51 -9.62 -15.55
C ILE A 25 -13.27 -10.02 -14.73
N GLY A 26 -12.47 -10.96 -15.24
CA GLY A 26 -11.33 -11.54 -14.53
C GLY A 26 -10.15 -10.58 -14.38
N ILE A 27 -9.79 -9.85 -15.43
CA ILE A 27 -8.63 -8.95 -15.45
C ILE A 27 -8.72 -7.85 -14.36
N PRO A 28 -9.81 -7.04 -14.25
CA PRO A 28 -9.86 -5.98 -13.24
C PRO A 28 -9.81 -6.53 -11.81
N THR A 29 -10.45 -7.68 -11.57
CA THR A 29 -10.45 -8.34 -10.26
C THR A 29 -9.04 -8.84 -9.88
N TYR A 30 -8.34 -9.47 -10.83
CA TYR A 30 -6.98 -9.95 -10.62
C TYR A 30 -6.00 -8.79 -10.39
N GLN A 31 -6.13 -7.69 -11.12
CA GLN A 31 -5.33 -6.48 -10.90
C GLN A 31 -5.53 -5.90 -9.50
N ASN A 32 -6.78 -5.86 -9.00
CA ASN A 32 -7.07 -5.40 -7.64
C ASN A 32 -6.48 -6.34 -6.58
N TYR A 33 -6.51 -7.66 -6.81
CA TYR A 33 -5.84 -8.63 -5.93
C TYR A 33 -4.33 -8.39 -5.85
N LEU A 34 -3.67 -8.18 -7.00
CA LEU A 34 -2.23 -7.88 -7.04
C LEU A 34 -1.90 -6.55 -6.35
N ARG A 35 -2.75 -5.52 -6.47
CA ARG A 35 -2.60 -4.26 -5.73
C ARG A 35 -2.72 -4.47 -4.21
N LYS A 36 -3.68 -5.27 -3.74
CA LYS A 36 -3.81 -5.62 -2.31
C LYS A 36 -2.59 -6.37 -1.78
N ALA A 37 -2.05 -7.29 -2.58
CA ALA A 37 -0.81 -7.99 -2.23
C ALA A 37 0.38 -7.03 -2.14
N ALA A 38 0.52 -6.12 -3.11
CA ALA A 38 1.56 -5.09 -3.09
C ALA A 38 1.43 -4.16 -1.88
N LEU A 39 0.22 -3.71 -1.53
CA LEU A 39 -0.01 -2.89 -0.33
C LEU A 39 0.31 -3.62 0.97
N THR A 40 0.06 -4.93 1.03
CA THR A 40 0.47 -5.76 2.17
C THR A 40 1.99 -5.80 2.31
N ASP A 41 2.74 -5.88 1.21
CA ASP A 41 4.20 -5.82 1.22
C ASP A 41 4.72 -4.44 1.70
N VAL A 42 4.07 -3.36 1.25
CA VAL A 42 4.35 -2.00 1.76
C VAL A 42 4.07 -1.92 3.27
N LEU A 43 2.98 -2.50 3.75
CA LEU A 43 2.67 -2.54 5.18
C LEU A 43 3.75 -3.30 5.97
N GLN A 44 4.22 -4.46 5.48
CA GLN A 44 5.31 -5.20 6.11
C GLN A 44 6.61 -4.39 6.16
N THR A 45 6.88 -3.61 5.11
CA THR A 45 8.03 -2.70 5.06
C THR A 45 7.94 -1.61 6.14
N PHE A 46 6.74 -1.14 6.45
CA PHE A 46 6.48 -0.08 7.44
C PHE A 46 6.62 -0.54 8.90
N LEU A 47 6.25 -1.79 9.22
CA LEU A 47 6.25 -2.32 10.60
C LEU A 47 7.54 -2.08 11.41
N PRO A 48 8.76 -2.34 10.90
CA PRO A 48 9.98 -2.06 11.67
C PRO A 48 10.17 -0.58 12.00
N TYR A 49 9.78 0.32 11.08
CA TYR A 49 9.84 1.75 11.33
C TYR A 49 8.82 2.19 12.37
N ARG A 50 7.60 1.62 12.33
CA ARG A 50 6.60 1.85 13.37
C ARG A 50 7.15 1.55 14.77
N THR A 51 7.76 0.39 14.97
CA THR A 51 8.33 0.02 16.27
C THR A 51 9.46 0.96 16.69
N ALA A 52 10.35 1.35 15.75
CA ALA A 52 11.43 2.30 16.04
C ALA A 52 10.90 3.70 16.40
N ILE A 53 9.86 4.17 15.71
CA ILE A 53 9.22 5.47 15.96
C ILE A 53 8.48 5.45 17.30
N GLU A 54 7.75 4.38 17.62
CA GLU A 54 7.10 4.23 18.92
C GLU A 54 8.12 4.23 20.07
N LEU A 55 9.26 3.55 19.90
CA LEU A 55 10.35 3.57 20.89
C LEU A 55 10.95 4.98 21.03
N CYS A 56 11.29 5.63 19.92
CA CYS A 56 11.80 7.01 19.92
C CYS A 56 10.83 7.97 20.63
N ALA A 57 9.54 7.86 20.35
CA ALA A 57 8.52 8.71 20.94
C ALA A 57 8.44 8.55 22.47
N ILE A 58 8.52 7.30 22.95
CA ILE A 58 8.53 6.99 24.39
C ILE A 58 9.81 7.51 25.07
N GLU A 59 10.98 7.33 24.46
CA GLU A 59 12.26 7.78 25.02
C GLU A 59 12.38 9.31 25.06
N ARG A 60 11.82 10.01 24.06
CA ARG A 60 11.90 11.46 23.93
C ARG A 60 10.71 12.20 24.53
N GLY A 61 9.64 11.50 24.87
CA GLY A 61 8.39 12.11 25.32
C GLY A 61 7.69 12.89 24.21
N GLY A 62 7.88 12.51 22.94
CA GLY A 62 7.31 13.19 21.79
C GLY A 62 7.86 12.70 20.46
N ILE A 63 7.15 13.02 19.37
CA ILE A 63 7.47 12.52 18.01
C ILE A 63 8.34 13.48 17.19
N SER A 64 8.57 14.71 17.67
CA SER A 64 9.23 15.79 16.91
C SER A 64 10.69 15.52 16.57
N GLU A 65 11.36 14.66 17.32
CA GLU A 65 12.77 14.28 17.11
C GLU A 65 12.91 12.90 16.45
N CYS A 66 11.80 12.29 16.03
CA CYS A 66 11.78 10.93 15.48
C CYS A 66 11.93 10.94 13.95
N ASP A 67 13.09 11.40 13.48
CA ASP A 67 13.43 11.49 12.06
C ASP A 67 14.23 10.27 11.58
N ALA A 68 14.18 10.02 10.26
CA ALA A 68 14.99 9.00 9.61
C ALA A 68 16.49 9.10 9.94
N GLY A 69 17.12 7.98 10.31
CA GLY A 69 18.55 7.91 10.59
C GLY A 69 18.97 8.51 11.94
N SER A 70 18.01 8.92 12.77
CA SER A 70 18.22 9.43 14.14
C SER A 70 17.54 8.52 15.16
N ASN A 71 17.96 8.59 16.43
CA ASN A 71 17.23 7.94 17.54
C ASN A 71 16.87 6.47 17.29
N SER A 72 17.83 5.70 16.74
CA SER A 72 17.68 4.29 16.38
C SER A 72 16.64 3.97 15.29
N ILE A 73 16.12 4.99 14.60
CA ILE A 73 15.27 4.84 13.42
C ILE A 73 16.17 4.61 12.20
N PRO A 74 16.07 3.46 11.52
CA PRO A 74 16.88 3.19 10.34
C PRO A 74 16.63 4.20 9.22
N SER A 75 17.63 4.44 8.37
CA SER A 75 17.41 5.20 7.15
C SER A 75 16.43 4.46 6.24
N PRO A 76 15.46 5.16 5.64
CA PRO A 76 14.43 4.54 4.82
C PRO A 76 15.05 3.84 3.60
N LYS A 77 14.53 2.66 3.30
CA LYS A 77 14.88 1.88 2.11
C LYS A 77 13.64 1.61 1.28
N THR A 78 13.81 1.71 -0.03
CA THR A 78 12.78 1.40 -1.02
C THR A 78 12.68 -0.10 -1.26
N THR A 79 11.50 -0.54 -1.68
CA THR A 79 11.23 -1.91 -2.12
C THR A 79 10.71 -1.88 -3.55
N ARG A 80 10.32 -3.05 -4.10
CA ARG A 80 9.76 -3.14 -5.45
C ARG A 80 8.53 -2.23 -5.65
N TYR A 81 7.69 -2.08 -4.62
CA TYR A 81 6.43 -1.33 -4.71
C TYR A 81 6.50 0.07 -4.07
N VAL A 82 7.66 0.48 -3.57
CA VAL A 82 7.88 1.80 -2.94
C VAL A 82 8.97 2.53 -3.71
N SER A 83 8.63 3.63 -4.40
CA SER A 83 9.59 4.45 -5.16
C SER A 83 10.38 5.39 -4.27
N SER A 84 9.77 5.90 -3.19
CA SER A 84 10.44 6.72 -2.18
C SER A 84 9.80 6.54 -0.82
N MET A 85 10.60 6.73 0.23
CA MET A 85 10.16 6.71 1.62
C MET A 85 10.89 7.81 2.40
N SER A 86 10.15 8.55 3.22
CA SER A 86 10.69 9.52 4.17
C SER A 86 10.07 9.34 5.55
N ILE A 87 10.80 9.74 6.58
CA ILE A 87 10.34 9.73 7.97
C ILE A 87 10.72 11.07 8.56
N GLU A 88 9.73 11.88 8.90
CA GLU A 88 9.90 13.19 9.50
C GLU A 88 8.95 13.32 10.68
N LYS A 89 9.46 13.68 11.85
CA LYS A 89 8.67 13.82 13.09
C LYS A 89 7.77 12.60 13.38
N GLY A 90 8.29 11.40 13.14
CA GLY A 90 7.56 10.13 13.25
C GLY A 90 6.56 9.85 12.13
N ALA A 91 6.25 10.79 11.23
CA ALA A 91 5.38 10.55 10.09
C ALA A 91 6.15 9.87 8.95
N VAL A 92 5.73 8.65 8.61
CA VAL A 92 6.28 7.88 7.49
C VAL A 92 5.48 8.17 6.24
N THR A 93 6.13 8.70 5.21
CA THR A 93 5.51 8.98 3.91
C THR A 93 6.14 8.09 2.84
N LEU A 94 5.28 7.41 2.07
CA LEU A 94 5.64 6.40 1.07
C LEU A 94 5.02 6.77 -0.27
N ALA A 95 5.81 6.75 -1.33
CA ALA A 95 5.31 6.84 -2.71
C ALA A 95 5.29 5.44 -3.33
N GLY A 96 4.16 5.06 -3.92
CA GLY A 96 3.98 3.78 -4.59
C GLY A 96 4.68 3.71 -5.94
N GLN A 97 5.05 2.50 -6.35
CA GLN A 97 5.65 2.15 -7.64
C GLN A 97 4.93 0.94 -8.26
N GLU A 98 5.19 0.62 -9.52
CA GLU A 98 4.58 -0.52 -10.24
C GLU A 98 3.05 -0.43 -10.27
N SER A 99 2.36 -1.43 -9.71
CA SER A 99 0.90 -1.49 -9.61
C SER A 99 0.31 -0.44 -8.66
N LEU A 100 1.14 0.21 -7.84
CA LEU A 100 0.78 1.27 -6.90
C LEU A 100 1.23 2.66 -7.37
N ASN A 101 1.69 2.81 -8.62
CA ASN A 101 2.15 4.10 -9.13
C ASN A 101 1.08 5.20 -8.97
N GLY A 102 1.48 6.37 -8.47
CA GLY A 102 0.60 7.50 -8.21
C GLY A 102 -0.19 7.43 -6.89
N LEU A 103 0.07 6.43 -6.04
CA LEU A 103 -0.41 6.38 -4.66
C LEU A 103 0.64 6.96 -3.71
N THR A 104 0.22 7.84 -2.80
CA THR A 104 1.03 8.30 -1.67
C THR A 104 0.35 7.88 -0.37
N ILE A 105 1.09 7.20 0.50
CA ILE A 105 0.63 6.71 1.79
C ILE A 105 1.39 7.46 2.87
N SER A 106 0.68 8.12 3.77
CA SER A 106 1.26 8.74 4.97
C SER A 106 0.73 8.03 6.20
N LEU A 107 1.62 7.62 7.09
CA LEU A 107 1.33 6.95 8.35
C LEU A 107 1.99 7.76 9.47
N SER A 108 1.20 8.30 10.38
CA SER A 108 1.73 9.12 11.49
C SER A 108 1.26 8.61 12.85
N PRO A 109 2.13 8.59 13.86
CA PRO A 109 1.75 8.25 15.22
C PRO A 109 0.85 9.35 15.79
N ARG A 110 -0.14 8.94 16.58
CA ARG A 110 -0.93 9.84 17.40
C ARG A 110 -0.30 9.90 18.78
N TRP A 111 0.31 11.02 19.09
CA TRP A 111 0.96 11.27 20.38
C TRP A 111 0.10 12.16 21.26
N SER A 112 0.05 11.82 22.54
CA SER A 112 -0.55 12.58 23.63
C SER A 112 0.50 12.74 24.73
N ASP A 113 0.72 13.96 25.21
CA ASP A 113 1.70 14.22 26.28
C ASP A 113 1.30 13.57 27.62
N VAL A 114 0.05 13.14 27.75
CA VAL A 114 -0.48 12.49 28.95
C VAL A 114 -0.52 10.97 28.80
N GLU A 115 -0.98 10.47 27.64
CA GLU A 115 -1.22 9.04 27.41
C GLU A 115 -0.13 8.35 26.58
N GLY A 116 0.80 9.10 25.99
CA GLY A 116 1.83 8.59 25.08
C GLY A 116 1.27 8.29 23.69
N VAL A 117 1.58 7.11 23.14
CA VAL A 117 1.12 6.71 21.80
C VAL A 117 -0.32 6.18 21.87
N GLU A 118 -1.28 6.93 21.31
CA GLU A 118 -2.70 6.56 21.25
C GLU A 118 -3.06 5.69 20.03
N GLY A 119 -2.11 5.52 19.11
CA GLY A 119 -2.28 4.74 17.90
C GLY A 119 -1.62 5.38 16.69
N TRP A 120 -2.04 4.96 15.51
CA TRP A 120 -1.54 5.50 14.23
C TRP A 120 -2.70 6.02 13.41
N SER A 121 -2.40 7.06 12.64
CA SER A 121 -3.30 7.56 11.61
C SER A 121 -2.75 7.25 10.22
N ARG A 122 -3.66 7.01 9.27
CA ARG A 122 -3.31 6.83 7.86
C ARG A 122 -3.85 7.96 7.01
N THR A 123 -3.20 8.21 5.89
CA THR A 123 -3.75 9.00 4.79
C THR A 123 -3.29 8.36 3.49
N CYS A 124 -4.25 7.87 2.70
CA CYS A 124 -4.01 7.37 1.35
C CYS A 124 -4.46 8.46 0.37
N SER A 125 -3.55 8.95 -0.45
CA SER A 125 -3.85 9.98 -1.45
C SER A 125 -3.40 9.55 -2.83
N THR A 126 -4.17 9.92 -3.85
CA THR A 126 -3.88 9.60 -5.24
C THR A 126 -4.27 10.78 -6.12
N VAL A 127 -3.57 10.94 -7.25
CA VAL A 127 -3.83 12.05 -8.18
C VAL A 127 -5.04 11.76 -9.08
N SER A 128 -5.46 10.51 -9.25
CA SER A 128 -6.48 10.16 -10.25
C SER A 128 -7.28 8.86 -10.02
N ASN A 129 -6.87 7.96 -9.11
CA ASN A 129 -7.46 6.61 -9.05
C ASN A 129 -8.16 6.31 -7.71
N ASN A 130 -9.45 6.62 -7.63
CA ASN A 130 -10.27 6.37 -6.44
C ASN A 130 -10.28 4.90 -6.01
N SER A 131 -10.20 3.94 -6.95
CA SER A 131 -10.18 2.51 -6.61
C SER A 131 -8.88 2.10 -5.88
N LEU A 132 -7.75 2.72 -6.24
CA LEU A 132 -6.46 2.48 -5.60
C LEU A 132 -6.44 3.07 -4.18
N GLN A 133 -7.03 4.24 -4.00
CA GLN A 133 -7.22 4.84 -2.67
C GLN A 133 -8.09 3.96 -1.78
N GLN A 134 -9.25 3.50 -2.25
CA GLN A 134 -10.11 2.58 -1.50
C GLN A 134 -9.38 1.29 -1.12
N THR A 135 -8.62 0.72 -2.06
CA THR A 135 -7.82 -0.49 -1.79
C THR A 135 -6.76 -0.24 -0.70
N CYS A 136 -6.12 0.92 -0.72
CA CYS A 136 -5.17 1.35 0.33
C CYS A 136 -5.87 1.44 1.69
N GLU A 137 -7.03 2.10 1.75
CA GLU A 137 -7.81 2.24 2.99
C GLU A 137 -8.37 0.93 3.53
N GLU A 138 -8.60 -0.08 2.68
CA GLU A 138 -9.00 -1.42 3.11
C GLU A 138 -7.86 -2.21 3.76
N VAL A 139 -6.63 -2.05 3.24
CA VAL A 139 -5.44 -2.76 3.71
C VAL A 139 -4.88 -2.10 4.98
N PHE A 140 -4.73 -0.78 4.97
CA PHE A 140 -4.29 -0.02 6.13
C PHE A 140 -5.54 0.33 6.95
N ARG A 141 -5.79 -0.34 8.07
CA ARG A 141 -7.02 -0.16 8.87
C ARG A 141 -6.92 0.89 10.00
N PHE A 142 -5.87 1.70 10.03
CA PHE A 142 -5.65 2.79 10.99
C PHE A 142 -6.59 3.99 10.78
N ASP A 143 -7.20 4.57 11.81
CA ASP A 143 -8.13 5.69 11.60
C ASP A 143 -7.52 6.88 10.83
N ASN A 144 -8.30 7.59 10.02
CA ASN A 144 -7.86 8.82 9.34
C ASN A 144 -7.79 10.03 10.28
N LYS A 145 -7.98 9.86 11.60
CA LYS A 145 -7.96 10.97 12.56
C LYS A 145 -6.53 11.47 12.72
N GLN A 146 -6.23 12.62 12.14
CA GLN A 146 -5.00 13.35 12.44
C GLN A 146 -4.98 13.71 13.93
N ALA A 147 -3.82 13.60 14.57
CA ALA A 147 -3.62 14.08 15.93
C ALA A 147 -3.82 15.61 15.93
N GLY A 148 -4.95 16.08 16.45
CA GLY A 148 -5.25 17.52 16.53
C GLY A 148 -6.70 17.88 16.20
N ASN A 149 -7.61 17.53 17.10
CA ASN A 149 -8.72 18.37 17.56
C ASN A 149 -9.21 17.86 18.92
#